data_AF-A0A4W5NGY7-F1
#
_entry.id   AF-A0A4W5NGY7-F1
#
_cell.length_a   1.000
_cell.length_b   1.000
_cell.length_c   1.000
_cell.angle_alpha   90.00
_cell.angle_beta   90.00
_cell.angle_gamma   90.00
#
_symmetry.space_group_name_H-M   'P 1'
#
loop_
_entity.id
_entity.type
_entity.pdbx_description
1 polymer ?
#
loop_
_entity_poly.entity_id
_entity_poly.type
_entity_poly.pdbx_seq_one_letter_code
_entity_poly.pdbx_strand_id
1 'polypeptide(L)'
;GHDCYPVLFVYDGAKGSVTFGGKLDVPKQTSQRGISARERFQNLDRRATSSETTEQGLESLHKNSISQISMLEGGKSKCSKFCTTGMDGGMVIWDVKVHTHTHTHTQAAKCDKLLQLCLV
;
A
#
# COMPACT_ATOMS: atom_id res chain seq x y z
N GLY A 1 -6.99 -1.27 -8.04
CA GLY A 1 -7.55 0.03 -8.43
C GLY A 1 -8.66 0.41 -7.48
N HIS A 2 -9.78 -0.31 -7.57
CA HIS A 2 -11.03 -0.02 -6.85
C HIS A 2 -10.92 -0.15 -5.32
N ASP A 3 -10.01 -1.00 -4.83
CA ASP A 3 -9.73 -1.11 -3.40
C ASP A 3 -8.99 0.12 -2.82
N CYS A 4 -8.60 1.08 -3.64
CA CYS A 4 -7.94 2.33 -3.24
C CYS A 4 -6.54 2.17 -2.59
N TYR A 5 -5.93 0.98 -2.68
CA TYR A 5 -4.54 0.74 -2.25
C TYR A 5 -3.78 -0.22 -3.19
N PRO A 6 -2.44 -0.12 -3.26
CA PRO A 6 -1.62 -1.07 -4.01
C PRO A 6 -1.37 -2.37 -3.21
N VAL A 7 -1.30 -3.48 -3.93
CA VAL A 7 -0.98 -4.82 -3.40
C VAL A 7 0.20 -5.44 -4.15
N LEU A 8 0.90 -6.36 -3.48
CA LEU A 8 1.98 -7.12 -4.05
C LEU A 8 1.50 -8.51 -4.47
N PHE A 9 1.85 -8.92 -5.68
CA PHE A 9 1.79 -10.30 -6.13
C PHE A 9 3.20 -10.80 -6.46
N VAL A 10 3.46 -12.08 -6.16
CA VAL A 10 4.74 -12.73 -6.42
C VAL A 10 4.51 -13.88 -7.39
N TYR A 11 5.27 -13.89 -8.48
CA TYR A 11 5.27 -14.99 -9.44
C TYR A 11 6.44 -15.93 -9.18
N ASP A 12 6.14 -17.23 -9.02
CA ASP A 12 7.12 -18.32 -8.97
C ASP A 12 7.17 -18.99 -10.35
N GLY A 13 8.24 -18.71 -11.10
CA GLY A 13 8.43 -19.25 -12.44
C GLY A 13 8.69 -20.76 -12.47
N ALA A 14 9.18 -21.36 -11.39
CA ALA A 14 9.39 -22.81 -11.34
C ALA A 14 8.07 -23.56 -11.13
N LYS A 15 7.14 -22.98 -10.37
CA LYS A 15 5.82 -23.55 -10.10
C LYS A 15 4.72 -23.06 -11.06
N GLY A 16 5.00 -22.01 -11.84
CA GLY A 16 4.00 -21.36 -12.70
C GLY A 16 2.84 -20.75 -11.91
N SER A 17 3.10 -20.30 -10.67
CA SER A 17 2.04 -19.86 -9.74
C SER A 17 2.20 -18.40 -9.32
N VAL A 18 1.07 -17.72 -9.09
CA VAL A 18 1.01 -16.37 -8.52
C VAL A 18 0.50 -16.46 -7.08
N THR A 19 1.21 -15.83 -6.15
CA THR A 19 0.82 -15.75 -4.73
C THR A 19 0.62 -14.30 -4.30
N PHE A 20 -0.36 -14.07 -3.42
CA PHE A 20 -0.57 -12.76 -2.80
C PHE A 20 0.55 -12.46 -1.79
N GLY A 21 1.26 -11.36 -1.99
CA GLY A 21 2.39 -10.91 -1.17
C GLY A 21 2.03 -9.88 -0.10
N GLY A 22 0.79 -9.39 -0.06
CA GLY A 22 0.30 -8.45 0.95
C GLY A 22 -0.10 -7.08 0.40
N LYS A 23 -0.74 -6.27 1.26
CA LYS A 23 -1.04 -4.87 0.97
C LYS A 23 0.20 -4.01 1.22
N LEU A 24 0.37 -2.93 0.45
CA LEU A 24 1.51 -2.02 0.59
C LEU A 24 1.15 -0.74 1.37
N ASP A 25 -0.13 -0.47 1.60
CA ASP A 25 -0.66 0.65 2.38
C ASP A 25 -0.69 0.38 3.89
N VAL A 26 0.28 -0.38 4.42
CA VAL A 26 0.34 -0.66 5.86
C VAL A 26 0.67 0.64 6.59
N PRO A 27 -0.23 1.17 7.45
CA PRO A 27 0.04 2.37 8.20
C PRO A 27 1.31 2.16 9.03
N LYS A 28 2.28 3.07 8.93
CA LYS A 28 3.33 3.12 9.94
C LYS A 28 2.62 3.33 11.27
N GLN A 29 2.69 2.33 12.15
CA GLN A 29 2.18 2.45 13.51
C GLN A 29 2.95 3.59 14.20
N THR A 30 2.43 4.80 14.11
CA THR A 30 2.88 5.88 14.97
C THR A 30 2.38 5.48 16.35
N SER A 31 3.28 5.39 17.32
CA SER A 31 2.90 5.17 18.72
C SER A 31 1.85 6.21 19.08
N GLN A 32 0.58 5.80 19.21
CA GLN A 32 -0.53 6.66 19.55
C GLN A 32 -0.16 7.38 20.84
N ARG A 33 0.06 8.70 20.78
CA ARG A 33 0.04 9.51 22.00
C ARG A 33 -1.35 9.31 22.59
N GLY A 34 -1.41 8.85 23.85
CA GLY A 34 -2.68 8.58 24.51
C GLY A 34 -3.58 9.81 24.48
N ILE A 35 -4.73 9.71 23.82
CA ILE A 35 -5.74 10.77 23.78
C ILE A 35 -6.32 10.91 25.20
N SER A 36 -6.27 12.13 25.76
CA SER A 36 -6.77 12.41 27.11
C SER A 36 -8.29 12.17 27.20
N ALA A 37 -8.81 11.88 28.40
CA ALA A 37 -10.25 11.71 28.58
C ALA A 37 -11.02 12.97 28.12
N ARG A 38 -10.54 14.17 28.45
CA ARG A 38 -11.17 15.45 28.03
C ARG A 38 -11.29 15.57 26.52
N GLU A 39 -10.24 15.21 25.80
CA GLU A 39 -10.21 15.27 24.33
C GLU A 39 -11.15 14.24 23.71
N ARG A 40 -11.30 13.05 24.31
CA ARG A 40 -12.33 12.08 23.90
C ARG A 40 -13.74 12.62 24.07
N PHE A 41 -14.04 13.26 25.20
CA PHE A 41 -15.35 13.87 25.46
C PHE A 41 -15.63 15.04 24.49
N GLN A 42 -14.66 15.91 24.24
CA GLN A 42 -14.80 17.02 23.29
C GLN A 42 -15.03 16.53 21.85
N ASN A 43 -14.33 15.48 21.43
CA ASN A 43 -14.52 14.88 20.11
C ASN A 43 -15.90 14.22 19.98
N LEU A 44 -16.43 13.65 21.08
CA LEU A 44 -17.75 13.05 21.12
C LEU A 44 -18.84 14.13 20.99
N ASP A 45 -18.77 15.21 21.78
CA ASP A 45 -19.71 16.33 21.73
C ASP A 45 -19.71 17.02 20.35
N ARG A 46 -18.53 17.21 19.77
CA ARG A 46 -18.40 17.79 18.42
C ARG A 46 -19.06 16.91 17.35
N ARG A 47 -18.87 15.58 17.43
CA ARG A 47 -19.49 14.62 16.50
C ARG A 47 -20.99 14.48 16.69
N ALA A 48 -21.54 14.76 17.87
CA ALA A 48 -22.98 14.70 18.13
C ALA A 48 -23.75 15.90 17.55
N THR A 49 -23.08 17.01 17.26
CA THR A 49 -23.72 18.24 16.76
C THR A 49 -23.75 18.30 15.22
N SER A 50 -22.84 17.61 14.54
CA SER A 50 -22.84 17.50 13.08
C SER A 50 -23.60 16.25 12.66
N SER A 51 -24.64 16.40 11.82
CA SER A 51 -25.18 15.28 11.02
C SER A 51 -24.19 14.90 9.92
N GLU A 52 -22.96 14.57 10.30
CA GLU A 52 -21.96 13.99 9.42
C GLU A 52 -22.42 12.55 9.18
N THR A 53 -23.03 12.33 8.02
CA THR A 53 -22.95 11.05 7.32
C THR A 53 -21.55 10.54 7.59
N THR A 54 -21.45 9.39 8.25
CA THR A 54 -20.15 8.83 8.57
C THR A 54 -19.50 8.57 7.23
N GLU A 55 -18.65 9.49 6.77
CA GLU A 55 -17.55 9.11 5.91
C GLU A 55 -16.75 8.16 6.80
N GLN A 56 -17.10 6.88 6.72
CA GLN A 56 -16.19 5.79 7.01
C GLN A 56 -15.03 5.99 6.03
N GLY A 57 -14.19 6.97 6.33
CA GLY A 57 -13.09 7.37 5.49
C GLY A 57 -12.26 6.13 5.26
N LEU A 58 -12.06 5.76 4.00
CA LEU A 58 -11.21 4.62 3.65
C LEU A 58 -9.89 4.77 4.40
N GLU A 59 -9.41 3.73 5.10
CA GLU A 59 -8.15 3.79 5.83
C GLU A 59 -6.93 3.90 4.89
N SER A 60 -7.12 3.58 3.61
CA SER A 60 -6.12 3.72 2.55
C SER A 60 -5.73 5.19 2.31
N LEU A 61 -4.52 5.39 1.80
CA LEU A 61 -4.04 6.74 1.45
C LEU A 61 -4.90 7.39 0.36
N HIS A 62 -5.27 6.63 -0.68
CA HIS A 62 -6.25 7.12 -1.66
C HIS A 62 -7.67 6.97 -1.13
N LYS A 63 -8.52 7.95 -1.45
CA LYS A 63 -9.95 7.98 -1.07
C LYS A 63 -10.89 7.66 -2.25
N ASN A 64 -10.31 7.25 -3.37
CA ASN A 64 -11.03 6.79 -4.56
C ASN A 64 -10.12 5.86 -5.37
N SER A 65 -10.63 5.24 -6.43
CA SER A 65 -9.88 4.23 -7.18
C SER A 65 -8.56 4.77 -7.70
N ILE A 66 -7.52 3.97 -7.55
CA ILE A 66 -6.23 4.19 -8.22
C ILE A 66 -6.43 3.89 -9.70
N SER A 67 -6.15 4.87 -10.56
CA SER A 67 -6.29 4.77 -12.01
C SER A 67 -4.97 4.48 -12.71
N GLN A 68 -3.84 4.81 -12.08
CA GLN A 68 -2.51 4.62 -12.68
C GLN A 68 -1.44 4.24 -11.66
N ILE A 69 -0.50 3.42 -12.11
CA ILE A 69 0.75 3.10 -11.42
C ILE A 69 1.92 3.35 -12.39
N SER A 70 2.98 4.00 -11.91
CA SER A 70 4.19 4.26 -12.71
C SER A 70 5.45 4.03 -11.89
N MET A 71 6.49 3.45 -12.49
CA MET A 71 7.79 3.31 -11.83
C MET A 71 8.55 4.63 -11.94
N LEU A 72 9.12 5.07 -10.82
CA LEU A 72 9.94 6.27 -10.77
C LEU A 72 11.43 5.93 -10.83
N GLU A 73 11.84 4.85 -10.15
CA GLU A 73 13.24 4.45 -10.04
C GLU A 73 13.42 2.92 -10.16
N GLY A 74 14.53 2.50 -10.75
CA GLY A 74 14.98 1.09 -10.79
C GLY A 74 14.35 0.19 -11.86
N GLY A 75 13.29 0.66 -12.55
CA GLY A 75 12.67 -0.04 -13.67
C GLY A 75 12.01 -1.38 -13.30
N LYS A 76 11.56 -2.15 -14.30
CA LYS A 76 10.76 -3.37 -14.08
C LYS A 76 11.53 -4.51 -13.41
N SER A 77 12.84 -4.56 -13.61
CA SER A 77 13.71 -5.59 -13.05
C SER A 77 14.02 -5.36 -11.56
N LYS A 78 14.09 -4.10 -11.13
CA LYS A 78 14.47 -3.75 -9.75
C LYS A 78 13.90 -2.40 -9.31
N CYS A 79 12.57 -2.28 -9.29
CA CYS A 79 11.90 -1.05 -8.87
C CYS A 79 12.24 -0.71 -7.41
N SER A 80 12.78 0.49 -7.17
CA SER A 80 13.02 1.03 -5.83
C SER A 80 11.95 2.03 -5.41
N LYS A 81 11.33 2.73 -6.37
CA LYS A 81 10.21 3.65 -6.15
C LYS A 81 9.20 3.59 -7.27
N PHE A 82 7.93 3.71 -6.92
CA PHE A 82 6.82 3.86 -7.85
C PHE A 82 5.82 4.89 -7.32
N CYS A 83 4.96 5.41 -8.17
CA CYS A 83 3.83 6.23 -7.77
C CYS A 83 2.49 5.62 -8.19
N THR A 84 1.45 5.99 -7.45
CA THR A 84 0.04 5.76 -7.78
C THR A 84 -0.65 7.10 -7.98
N THR A 85 -1.53 7.19 -8.99
CA THR A 85 -2.43 8.33 -9.18
C THR A 85 -3.87 7.84 -9.08
N GLY A 86 -4.70 8.53 -8.32
CA GLY A 86 -6.09 8.16 -8.08
C GLY A 86 -7.09 9.16 -8.64
N MET A 87 -8.35 8.73 -8.76
CA MET A 87 -9.47 9.61 -9.12
C MET A 87 -9.85 10.59 -8.02
N ASP A 88 -9.24 10.45 -6.83
CA ASP A 88 -9.26 11.42 -5.75
C ASP A 88 -8.33 12.63 -6.01
N GLY A 89 -7.64 12.66 -7.15
CA GLY A 89 -6.65 13.69 -7.49
C GLY A 89 -5.33 13.52 -6.74
N GLY A 90 -5.18 12.46 -5.93
CA GLY A 90 -3.97 12.18 -5.19
C GLY A 90 -2.89 11.55 -6.07
N MET A 91 -1.63 11.90 -5.77
CA MET A 91 -0.45 11.17 -6.24
C MET A 91 0.38 10.75 -5.03
N VAL A 92 0.63 9.45 -4.88
CA VAL A 92 1.38 8.90 -3.74
C VAL A 92 2.65 8.23 -4.26
N ILE A 93 3.79 8.52 -3.63
CA ILE A 93 5.08 7.87 -3.92
C ILE A 93 5.33 6.78 -2.88
N TRP A 94 5.73 5.60 -3.34
CA TRP A 94 5.98 4.40 -2.54
C TRP A 94 7.45 3.99 -2.66
N ASP A 95 8.13 3.87 -1.52
CA ASP A 95 9.50 3.34 -1.44
C ASP A 95 9.48 1.82 -1.20
N VAL A 96 10.08 1.06 -2.12
CA VAL A 96 10.21 -0.40 -2.00
C VAL A 96 11.45 -0.73 -1.17
N LYS A 97 11.24 -1.04 0.11
CA LYS A 97 12.32 -1.56 0.97
C LYS A 97 12.58 -3.04 0.65
N VAL A 98 13.64 -3.30 -0.08
CA VAL A 98 14.10 -4.68 -0.38
C VAL A 98 14.54 -5.34 0.93
N HIS A 99 13.71 -6.22 1.48
CA HIS A 99 14.15 -7.15 2.51
C HIS A 99 14.81 -8.33 1.80
N THR A 100 16.15 -8.33 1.74
CA THR A 100 16.91 -9.49 1.28
C THR A 100 16.80 -10.59 2.34
N HIS A 101 15.83 -11.49 2.20
CA HIS A 101 15.94 -12.82 2.80
C HIS A 101 16.95 -13.62 1.98
N THR A 102 18.22 -13.61 2.41
CA THR A 102 19.23 -14.58 2.01
C THR A 102 18.85 -15.95 2.56
N HIS A 103 18.21 -16.79 1.76
CA HIS A 103 18.29 -18.24 1.95
C HIS A 103 19.42 -18.77 1.04
N THR A 104 20.53 -19.13 1.67
CA THR A 104 21.63 -19.88 1.07
C THR A 104 21.16 -21.28 0.72
N HIS A 105 20.98 -21.58 -0.57
CA HIS A 105 21.46 -22.83 -1.18
C HIS A 105 21.43 -22.73 -2.71
N THR A 106 22.63 -22.76 -3.29
CA THR A 106 23.07 -23.31 -4.58
C THR A 106 22.08 -23.41 -5.77
N GLN A 107 22.57 -22.94 -6.93
CA GLN A 107 22.11 -23.12 -8.31
C GLN A 107 21.08 -22.12 -8.90
N ALA A 108 21.65 -21.18 -9.67
CA ALA A 108 21.21 -20.77 -11.00
C ALA A 108 19.71 -20.81 -11.30
N ALA A 109 18.99 -19.80 -10.82
CA ALA A 109 17.89 -19.22 -11.56
C ALA A 109 17.93 -17.72 -11.31
N LYS A 110 18.07 -16.96 -12.39
CA LYS A 110 17.89 -15.52 -12.40
C LYS A 110 16.44 -15.29 -11.94
N CYS A 111 16.22 -15.06 -10.65
CA CYS A 111 14.92 -14.72 -10.11
C CYS A 111 14.59 -13.31 -10.62
N ASP A 112 14.11 -13.25 -11.85
CA ASP A 112 13.39 -12.13 -12.40
C ASP A 112 12.10 -12.02 -11.58
N LYS A 113 12.22 -11.36 -10.42
CA LYS A 113 11.09 -10.89 -9.62
C LYS A 113 10.40 -9.82 -10.46
N LEU A 114 9.58 -10.24 -11.41
CA LEU A 114 8.64 -9.37 -12.08
C LEU A 114 7.68 -8.88 -11.01
N LEU A 115 7.91 -7.66 -10.52
CA LEU A 115 6.92 -6.85 -9.82
C LEU A 115 5.81 -6.55 -10.83
N GLN A 116 4.92 -7.52 -11.03
CA GLN A 116 3.69 -7.30 -11.77
C GLN A 116 2.73 -6.57 -10.82
N LEU A 117 2.84 -5.25 -10.72
CA LEU A 117 1.81 -4.42 -10.09
C LEU A 117 0.58 -4.44 -11.01
N CYS A 118 -0.33 -5.38 -10.77
CA CYS A 118 -1.63 -5.40 -11.45
C CYS A 118 -2.60 -4.45 -10.75
N LEU A 119 -3.09 -3.46 -11.50
CA LEU A 119 -4.37 -2.81 -11.21
C LEU A 119 -5.46 -3.81 -11.59
N VAL A 120 -6.12 -4.40 -10.61
CA VAL A 120 -7.50 -4.92 -10.78
C VAL A 120 -8.46 -3.86 -10.26
#